data_AF-A0A381ZI43-F1
#
_entry.id   AF-A0A381ZI43-F1
#
_cell.length_a   1.000
_cell.length_b   1.000
_cell.length_c   1.000
_cell.angle_alpha   90.00
_cell.angle_beta   90.00
_cell.angle_gamma   90.00
#
_symmetry.space_group_name_H-M   'P 1'
#
loop_
_entity.id
_entity.type
_entity.pdbx_description
1 polymer ?
#
loop_
_entity_poly.entity_id
_entity_poly.type
_entity_poly.pdbx_seq_one_letter_code
_entity_poly.pdbx_strand_id
1 'polypeptide(L)'
;MHELLYLKDEQIKAFIEKIFIAYRESFSDSKATLNKHSLGLAHHKVIHLLSIYDGITISSLLKKLRITKQSLNRVLNDLIKNEYIFFEKGKKDTRLKHIYL
;
A
#
# COMPACT_ATOMS: atom_id res chain seq x y z
N MET A 1 -16.42 -41.89 13.08
CA MET A 1 -15.86 -41.43 11.79
C MET A 1 -15.82 -39.92 11.87
N HIS A 2 -14.64 -39.32 12.09
CA HIS A 2 -14.53 -37.86 12.07
C HIS A 2 -14.75 -37.39 10.63
N GLU A 3 -15.80 -36.59 10.41
CA GLU A 3 -15.92 -35.81 9.18
C GLU A 3 -14.67 -34.94 9.08
N LEU A 4 -13.83 -35.25 8.09
CA LEU A 4 -12.65 -34.46 7.82
C LEU A 4 -13.11 -33.06 7.39
N LEU A 5 -12.81 -32.07 8.23
CA LEU A 5 -13.23 -30.67 8.15
C LEU A 5 -12.47 -29.91 7.05
N TYR A 6 -12.33 -30.51 5.86
CA TYR A 6 -11.68 -29.86 4.72
C TYR A 6 -12.73 -29.14 3.90
N LEU A 7 -12.48 -27.85 3.63
CA LEU A 7 -13.25 -27.09 2.65
C LEU A 7 -13.16 -27.80 1.31
N LYS A 8 -14.30 -28.12 0.71
CA LYS A 8 -14.37 -28.57 -0.69
C LYS A 8 -13.91 -27.43 -1.60
N ASP A 9 -13.41 -27.76 -2.79
CA ASP A 9 -12.94 -26.78 -3.78
C ASP A 9 -13.93 -25.63 -4.02
N GLU A 10 -15.23 -25.93 -4.06
CA GLU A 10 -16.30 -24.93 -4.20
C GLU A 10 -16.31 -23.93 -3.04
N GLN A 11 -16.12 -24.39 -1.82
CA GLN A 11 -16.11 -23.54 -0.62
C GLN A 11 -14.84 -22.67 -0.60
N ILE A 12 -13.70 -23.19 -1.07
CA ILE A 12 -12.45 -22.41 -1.22
C ILE A 12 -12.64 -21.31 -2.26
N LYS A 13 -13.22 -21.63 -3.42
CA LYS A 13 -13.50 -20.65 -4.48
C LYS A 13 -14.45 -19.55 -4.01
N ALA A 14 -15.55 -19.92 -3.34
CA ALA A 14 -16.49 -18.96 -2.76
C ALA A 14 -15.83 -18.07 -1.69
N PHE A 15 -14.92 -18.62 -0.89
CA PHE A 15 -14.17 -17.84 0.09
C PHE A 15 -13.21 -16.84 -0.56
N ILE A 16 -12.47 -17.25 -1.59
CA ILE A 16 -11.60 -16.36 -2.37
C ILE A 16 -12.41 -15.21 -3.00
N GLU A 17 -13.58 -15.51 -3.55
CA GLU A 17 -14.49 -14.50 -4.10
C GLU A 17 -14.94 -13.48 -3.02
N LYS A 18 -15.30 -13.95 -1.83
CA LYS A 18 -15.66 -13.08 -0.72
C LYS A 18 -14.51 -12.17 -0.30
N ILE A 19 -13.28 -12.69 -0.23
CA ILE A 19 -12.08 -11.87 0.03
C ILE A 19 -11.91 -10.80 -1.06
N PHE A 20 -12.11 -11.17 -2.33
CA PHE A 20 -12.01 -10.23 -3.44
C PHE A 20 -13.05 -9.10 -3.35
N ILE A 21 -14.31 -9.44 -3.06
CA ILE A 21 -15.39 -8.46 -2.88
C ILE A 21 -15.07 -7.56 -1.68
N ALA A 22 -14.72 -8.14 -0.53
CA ALA A 22 -14.39 -7.37 0.68
C ALA A 22 -13.22 -6.41 0.42
N TYR A 23 -12.19 -6.86 -0.29
CA TYR A 23 -11.07 -6.00 -0.70
C TYR A 23 -11.55 -4.85 -1.60
N ARG A 24 -12.35 -5.13 -2.62
CA ARG A 24 -12.86 -4.10 -3.55
C ARG A 24 -13.71 -3.06 -2.83
N GLU A 25 -14.65 -3.48 -2.01
CA GLU A 25 -15.56 -2.59 -1.28
C GLU A 25 -14.83 -1.77 -0.20
N SER A 26 -13.81 -2.34 0.46
CA SER A 26 -13.03 -1.61 1.48
C SER A 26 -12.32 -0.36 0.92
N PHE A 27 -12.07 -0.30 -0.38
CA PHE A 27 -11.35 0.80 -1.02
C PHE A 27 -12.20 1.55 -2.06
N SER A 28 -13.48 1.21 -2.24
CA SER A 28 -14.34 1.81 -3.29
C SER A 28 -14.55 3.31 -3.07
N ASP A 29 -14.82 3.73 -1.84
CA ASP A 29 -15.07 5.13 -1.48
C ASP A 29 -13.84 6.02 -1.65
N SER A 30 -12.64 5.47 -1.40
CA SER A 30 -11.38 6.22 -1.45
C SER A 30 -11.12 6.84 -2.83
N LYS A 31 -11.64 6.21 -3.90
CA LYS A 31 -11.40 6.64 -5.28
C LYS A 31 -11.96 8.04 -5.58
N ALA A 32 -13.15 8.35 -5.08
CA ALA A 32 -13.78 9.65 -5.33
C ALA A 32 -12.96 10.78 -4.67
N THR A 33 -12.48 10.56 -3.45
CA THR A 33 -11.62 11.50 -2.73
C THR A 33 -10.25 11.64 -3.42
N LEU A 34 -9.60 10.53 -3.74
CA LEU A 34 -8.28 10.55 -4.40
C LEU A 34 -8.30 11.32 -5.73
N ASN A 35 -9.36 11.15 -6.53
CA ASN A 35 -9.51 11.86 -7.81
C ASN A 35 -9.54 13.38 -7.64
N LYS A 36 -10.12 13.91 -6.56
CA LYS A 36 -10.13 15.36 -6.28
C LYS A 36 -8.73 15.93 -6.08
N HIS A 37 -7.79 15.09 -5.65
CA HIS A 37 -6.38 15.43 -5.44
C HIS A 37 -5.48 14.95 -6.60
N SER A 38 -6.06 14.49 -7.71
CA SER A 38 -5.32 13.86 -8.82
C SER A 38 -4.44 12.67 -8.38
N LEU A 39 -4.85 12.00 -7.31
CA LEU A 39 -4.19 10.81 -6.78
C LEU A 39 -4.89 9.55 -7.29
N GLY A 40 -4.10 8.48 -7.37
CA GLY A 40 -4.56 7.16 -7.80
C GLY A 40 -4.31 6.10 -6.73
N LEU A 41 -4.76 4.86 -6.99
CA LEU A 41 -4.63 3.76 -6.04
C LEU A 41 -3.17 3.49 -5.59
N ALA A 42 -2.19 3.70 -6.48
CA ALA A 42 -0.79 3.54 -6.13
C ALA A 42 -0.32 4.58 -5.09
N HIS A 43 -0.78 5.83 -5.22
CA HIS A 43 -0.54 6.90 -4.25
C HIS A 43 -1.17 6.55 -2.90
N HIS A 44 -2.43 6.10 -2.92
CA HIS A 44 -3.14 5.69 -1.72
C HIS A 44 -2.39 4.60 -0.95
N LYS A 45 -1.89 3.56 -1.64
CA LYS A 45 -1.11 2.49 -1.01
C LYS A 45 0.18 3.00 -0.36
N VAL A 46 0.88 3.95 -0.99
CA VAL A 46 2.08 4.56 -0.42
C VAL A 46 1.73 5.41 0.80
N ILE A 47 0.78 6.35 0.67
CA ILE A 47 0.32 7.22 1.76
C ILE A 47 -0.17 6.39 2.95
N HIS A 48 -0.94 5.33 2.70
CA HIS A 48 -1.43 4.44 3.75
C HIS A 48 -0.28 3.80 4.53
N LEU A 49 0.75 3.28 3.85
CA LEU A 49 1.93 2.76 4.54
C LEU A 49 2.65 3.87 5.31
N LEU A 50 2.86 5.04 4.72
CA LEU A 50 3.48 6.17 5.41
C LEU A 50 2.69 6.60 6.67
N SER A 51 1.36 6.53 6.64
CA SER A 51 0.52 6.84 7.80
C SER A 51 0.63 5.82 8.95
N ILE A 52 1.04 4.60 8.65
CA ILE A 52 1.20 3.51 9.63
C ILE A 52 2.60 3.53 10.25
N TYR A 53 3.62 3.95 9.50
CA TYR A 53 5.01 3.92 9.92
C TYR A 53 5.55 5.34 10.07
N ASP A 54 5.95 5.72 11.28
CA ASP A 54 6.65 6.99 11.55
C ASP A 54 8.08 6.95 11.00
N GLY A 55 8.21 7.21 9.70
CA GLY A 55 9.46 7.14 8.95
C GLY A 55 9.74 5.76 8.39
N ILE A 56 9.63 5.60 7.07
CA ILE A 56 9.93 4.33 6.37
C ILE A 56 10.91 4.52 5.22
N THR A 57 11.80 3.56 5.03
CA THR A 57 12.76 3.59 3.93
C THR A 57 12.14 3.14 2.60
N ILE A 58 12.73 3.60 1.48
CA ILE A 58 12.35 3.16 0.12
C ILE A 58 12.44 1.63 -0.01
N SER A 59 13.49 1.01 0.53
CA SER A 59 13.66 -0.46 0.48
C SER A 59 12.54 -1.20 1.21
N SER A 60 12.08 -0.66 2.34
CA SER A 60 10.96 -1.23 3.09
C SER A 60 9.64 -1.07 2.36
N LEU A 61 9.40 0.08 1.71
CA LEU A 61 8.23 0.28 0.85
C LEU A 61 8.22 -0.70 -0.33
N LEU A 62 9.35 -0.89 -1.02
CA LEU A 62 9.46 -1.86 -2.11
C LEU A 62 9.13 -3.28 -1.65
N LYS A 63 9.67 -3.70 -0.49
CA LYS A 63 9.41 -5.02 0.09
C LYS A 63 7.94 -5.22 0.45
N LYS A 64 7.30 -4.21 1.06
CA LYS A 64 5.89 -4.28 1.49
C LYS A 64 4.92 -4.21 0.31
N LEU A 65 5.18 -3.33 -0.66
CA LEU A 65 4.31 -3.13 -1.82
C LEU A 65 4.52 -4.17 -2.92
N ARG A 66 5.69 -4.84 -2.95
CA ARG A 66 6.08 -5.80 -3.99
C ARG A 66 5.95 -5.22 -5.41
N ILE A 67 6.44 -3.99 -5.58
CA ILE A 67 6.47 -3.27 -6.86
C ILE A 67 7.90 -2.97 -7.30
N THR A 68 8.07 -2.55 -8.56
CA THR A 68 9.37 -2.12 -9.08
C THR A 68 9.78 -0.76 -8.52
N LYS A 69 11.10 -0.51 -8.48
CA LYS A 69 11.67 0.78 -8.09
C LYS A 69 11.19 1.92 -8.98
N GLN A 70 11.04 1.68 -10.27
CA GLN A 70 10.53 2.68 -11.22
C GLN A 70 9.09 3.08 -10.90
N SER A 71 8.23 2.09 -10.61
CA SER A 71 6.83 2.35 -10.24
C SER A 71 6.74 3.15 -8.94
N LEU A 72 7.51 2.76 -7.92
CA LEU A 72 7.54 3.49 -6.65
C LEU A 72 8.08 4.92 -6.83
N ASN A 73 9.17 5.10 -7.57
CA ASN A 73 9.76 6.42 -7.79
C ASN A 73 8.79 7.38 -8.49
N ARG A 74 7.97 6.89 -9.43
CA ARG A 74 6.94 7.73 -10.07
C ARG A 74 5.96 8.28 -9.03
N VAL A 75 5.45 7.41 -8.16
CA VAL A 75 4.52 7.79 -7.09
C VAL A 75 5.17 8.74 -6.09
N LEU A 76 6.40 8.45 -5.64
CA LEU A 76 7.09 9.33 -4.68
C LEU A 76 7.35 10.72 -5.26
N ASN A 77 7.78 10.80 -6.53
CA ASN A 77 7.99 12.09 -7.20
C ASN A 77 6.69 12.90 -7.28
N ASP A 78 5.56 12.25 -7.62
CA ASP A 78 4.26 12.90 -7.66
C ASP A 78 3.84 13.40 -6.27
N LEU A 79 4.07 12.62 -5.21
CA LEU A 79 3.74 13.03 -3.84
C LEU A 79 4.62 14.18 -3.33
N ILE A 80 5.92 14.17 -3.63
CA ILE A 80 6.85 15.26 -3.27
C ILE A 80 6.47 16.54 -3.99
N LYS A 81 6.12 16.46 -5.28
CA LYS A 81 5.71 17.62 -6.08
C LYS A 81 4.49 18.32 -5.50
N ASN A 82 3.58 17.57 -4.86
CA ASN A 82 2.40 18.10 -4.20
C ASN A 82 2.62 18.34 -2.69
N GLU A 83 3.87 18.29 -2.22
CA GLU A 83 4.25 18.55 -0.83
C GLU A 83 3.54 17.64 0.20
N TYR A 84 3.10 16.44 -0.22
CA TYR A 84 2.44 15.47 0.67
C TYR A 84 3.42 14.61 1.46
N ILE A 85 4.70 14.58 1.07
CA ILE A 85 5.74 13.79 1.72
C ILE A 85 7.07 14.53 1.66
N PHE A 86 7.95 14.21 2.61
CA PHE A 86 9.35 14.66 2.60
C PHE A 86 10.32 13.55 3.01
N PHE A 87 11.60 13.79 2.76
CA PHE A 87 12.68 12.87 3.16
C PHE A 87 13.50 13.44 4.30
N GLU A 88 13.78 12.62 5.30
CA GLU A 88 14.78 12.92 6.34
C GLU A 88 15.90 11.88 6.32
N LYS A 89 17.12 12.30 6.64
CA LYS A 89 18.24 11.37 6.85
C LYS A 89 18.00 10.59 8.14
N GLY A 90 18.38 9.32 8.16
CA GLY A 90 18.29 8.52 9.38
C GLY A 90 19.16 9.10 10.50
N LYS A 91 18.60 9.17 11.72
CA LYS A 91 19.32 9.64 12.92
C LYS A 91 20.50 8.74 13.30
N LYS A 92 20.38 7.43 13.06
CA LYS A 92 21.43 6.42 13.34
C LYS A 92 22.37 6.17 12.16
N ASP A 93 21.84 6.14 10.94
CA ASP A 93 22.61 5.97 9.71
C ASP A 93 22.14 7.01 8.68
N THR A 94 22.98 7.98 8.40
CA THR A 94 22.68 9.11 7.51
C THR A 94 22.63 8.73 6.03
N ARG A 95 23.09 7.52 5.67
CA ARG A 95 22.95 6.97 4.32
C ARG A 95 21.53 6.52 4.03
N LEU A 96 20.76 6.19 5.07
CA LEU A 96 19.35 5.85 4.94
C LEU A 96 18.51 7.12 4.87
N LYS A 97 17.58 7.13 3.91
CA LYS A 97 16.53 8.15 3.82
C LYS A 97 15.20 7.55 4.24
N HIS A 98 14.55 8.20 5.18
CA HIS A 98 13.21 7.87 5.64
C HIS A 98 12.22 8.84 5.01
N ILE A 99 11.08 8.32 4.60
CA ILE A 99 9.97 9.07 4.03
C ILE A 99 8.95 9.27 5.14
N TYR A 100 8.45 10.49 5.24
CA TYR A 100 7.39 10.90 6.16
C TYR A 100 6.27 11.57 5.37
N LEU A 101 5.06 11.58 5.94
CA LEU A 101 3.97 12.46 5.50
C LEU A 101 4.29 13.90 5.91
#